data_AF-C3JB84-F1
#
_entry.id   AF-C3JB84-F1
#
_cell.length_a   1.000
_cell.length_b   1.000
_cell.length_c   1.000
_cell.angle_alpha   90.00
_cell.angle_beta   90.00
_cell.angle_gamma   90.00
#
_symmetry.space_group_name_H-M   'P 1'
#
loop_
_entity.id
_entity.type
_entity.pdbx_description
1 polymer ?
#
loop_
_entity_poly.entity_id
_entity_poly.type
_entity_poly.pdbx_seq_one_letter_code
_entity_poly.pdbx_strand_id
1 'polypeptide(L)'
;MIADRYVLALEHMREAIRQHLDKMFNDNKERKIVNEVLSAVRAAEDIVFEDMHKSVKCDIIYDIELGWRQVNNTDTFALACRTPLVTYVILIKDNVCVLKRDYKEIIGKYYDLSEAQEAARKHLQEAIKETLGIKLQDYERD
;
A
#
# COMPACT_ATOMS: atom_id res chain seq x y z
N MET A 1 3.40 3.24 -11.47
CA MET A 1 4.61 3.85 -12.06
C MET A 1 4.83 5.30 -11.58
N ILE A 2 4.45 5.62 -10.34
CA ILE A 2 4.70 6.93 -9.70
C ILE A 2 6.05 6.92 -8.98
N ALA A 3 6.35 5.82 -8.26
CA ALA A 3 7.65 5.61 -7.61
C ALA A 3 8.83 5.74 -8.59
N ASP A 4 8.72 5.16 -9.79
CA ASP A 4 9.78 5.22 -10.81
C ASP A 4 10.12 6.66 -11.24
N ARG A 5 9.13 7.57 -11.26
CA ARG A 5 9.34 8.98 -11.63
C ARG A 5 10.11 9.75 -10.55
N TYR A 6 9.86 9.46 -9.27
CA TYR A 6 10.57 10.11 -8.16
C TYR A 6 12.00 9.59 -8.02
N VAL A 7 12.23 8.30 -8.27
CA VAL A 7 13.59 7.72 -8.33
C VAL A 7 14.42 8.42 -9.39
N LEU A 8 13.89 8.52 -10.61
CA LEU A 8 14.54 9.21 -11.72
C LEU A 8 14.84 10.68 -11.41
N ALA A 9 13.92 11.37 -10.71
CA ALA A 9 14.12 12.77 -10.32
C ALA A 9 15.26 12.93 -9.30
N LEU A 10 15.36 12.04 -8.32
CA LEU A 10 16.44 12.05 -7.32
C LEU A 10 17.79 11.75 -7.98
N GLU A 11 17.85 10.72 -8.84
CA GLU A 11 19.08 10.40 -9.59
C GLU A 11 19.58 11.59 -10.44
N HIS A 12 18.67 12.31 -11.10
CA HIS A 12 19.02 13.52 -11.84
C HIS A 12 19.53 14.64 -10.93
N MET A 13 18.95 14.84 -9.73
CA MET A 13 19.43 15.83 -8.77
C MET A 13 20.83 15.47 -8.26
N ARG A 14 21.09 14.20 -7.93
CA ARG A 14 22.43 13.75 -7.52
C ARG A 14 23.47 13.97 -8.61
N GLU A 15 23.15 13.65 -9.86
CA GLU A 15 24.06 13.88 -10.98
C GLU A 15 24.31 15.38 -11.21
N ALA A 16 23.28 16.23 -11.05
CA ALA A 16 23.45 17.68 -11.11
C ALA A 16 24.36 18.21 -9.97
N ILE A 17 24.19 17.71 -8.74
CA ILE A 17 25.05 18.03 -7.60
C ILE A 17 26.49 17.57 -7.87
N ARG A 18 26.68 16.35 -8.37
CA ARG A 18 28.00 15.81 -8.75
C ARG A 18 28.69 16.70 -9.78
N GLN A 19 28.01 17.03 -10.86
CA GLN A 19 28.54 17.89 -11.92
C GLN A 19 28.87 19.30 -11.41
N HIS A 20 28.07 19.84 -10.49
CA HIS A 20 28.33 21.13 -9.88
C HIS A 20 29.57 21.11 -8.97
N LEU A 21 29.68 20.08 -8.12
CA LEU A 21 30.80 19.89 -7.21
C LEU A 21 32.12 19.59 -7.94
N ASP A 22 32.08 18.74 -8.98
CA ASP A 22 33.25 18.43 -9.82
C ASP A 22 33.77 19.67 -10.55
N LYS A 23 32.90 20.63 -10.92
CA LYS A 23 33.32 21.91 -11.49
C LYS A 23 33.93 22.85 -10.46
N MET A 24 33.46 22.80 -9.21
CA MET A 24 33.86 23.72 -8.16
C MET A 24 35.17 23.28 -7.47
N PHE A 25 35.40 21.97 -7.37
CA PHE A 25 36.50 21.36 -6.63
C PHE A 25 37.36 20.48 -7.54
N ASN A 26 38.32 21.09 -8.26
CA ASN A 26 39.18 20.41 -9.24
C ASN A 26 40.41 19.72 -8.61
N ASP A 27 40.73 20.03 -7.35
CA ASP A 27 41.95 19.55 -6.70
C ASP A 27 41.74 18.22 -5.94
N ASN A 28 42.75 17.33 -5.98
CA ASN A 28 42.65 15.98 -5.40
C ASN A 28 42.36 15.96 -3.89
N LYS A 29 42.69 17.05 -3.15
CA LYS A 29 42.37 17.17 -1.73
C LYS A 29 40.90 17.49 -1.46
N GLU A 30 40.23 18.17 -2.39
CA GLU A 30 38.84 18.61 -2.26
C GLU A 30 37.85 17.54 -2.74
N ARG A 31 38.31 16.58 -3.57
CA ARG A 31 37.54 15.39 -3.96
C ARG A 31 37.01 14.57 -2.79
N LYS A 32 37.69 14.59 -1.63
CA LYS A 32 37.19 13.93 -0.43
C LYS A 32 35.87 14.56 0.05
N ILE A 33 35.77 15.89 -0.01
CA ILE A 33 34.56 16.64 0.35
C ILE A 33 33.44 16.31 -0.65
N VAL A 34 33.75 16.24 -1.95
CA VAL A 34 32.77 15.85 -2.98
C VAL A 34 32.21 14.45 -2.72
N ASN A 35 33.08 13.48 -2.40
CA ASN A 35 32.65 12.11 -2.08
C ASN A 35 31.81 12.04 -0.80
N GLU A 36 32.18 12.78 0.24
CA GLU A 36 31.42 12.85 1.49
C GLU A 36 30.02 13.44 1.26
N VAL A 37 29.91 14.53 0.50
CA VAL A 37 28.63 15.16 0.15
C VAL A 37 27.77 14.23 -0.69
N LEU A 38 28.31 13.60 -1.73
CA LEU A 38 27.56 12.66 -2.57
C LEU A 38 27.11 11.42 -1.78
N SER A 39 27.92 10.96 -0.83
CA SER A 39 27.55 9.86 0.07
C SER A 39 26.38 10.25 0.99
N ALA A 40 26.40 11.46 1.53
CA ALA A 40 25.31 11.97 2.36
C ALA A 40 24.02 12.16 1.56
N VAL A 41 24.12 12.68 0.33
CA VAL A 41 22.98 12.79 -0.60
C VAL A 41 22.38 11.42 -0.89
N ARG A 42 23.21 10.42 -1.19
CA ARG A 42 22.73 9.06 -1.45
C ARG A 42 22.03 8.44 -0.23
N ALA A 43 22.57 8.62 0.97
CA ALA A 43 21.92 8.14 2.18
C ALA A 43 20.55 8.79 2.41
N ALA A 44 20.42 10.09 2.09
CA ALA A 44 19.14 10.79 2.16
C ALA A 44 18.14 10.30 1.08
N GLU A 45 18.60 10.00 -0.13
CA GLU A 45 17.79 9.41 -1.20
C GLU A 45 17.24 8.04 -0.80
N ASP A 46 18.07 7.18 -0.20
CA ASP A 46 17.66 5.85 0.24
C ASP A 46 16.53 5.94 1.30
N ILE A 47 16.59 6.91 2.23
CA ILE A 47 15.53 7.16 3.21
C ILE A 47 14.24 7.62 2.53
N VAL A 48 14.32 8.60 1.62
CA VAL A 48 13.16 9.11 0.89
C VAL A 48 12.51 8.02 0.04
N PHE A 49 13.32 7.14 -0.57
CA PHE A 49 12.83 6.01 -1.34
C PHE A 49 12.09 4.99 -0.46
N GLU A 50 12.67 4.66 0.70
CA GLU A 50 12.05 3.77 1.67
C GLU A 50 10.71 4.33 2.18
N ASP A 51 10.67 5.62 2.55
CA ASP A 51 9.47 6.29 3.02
C ASP A 51 8.39 6.41 1.93
N MET A 52 8.79 6.69 0.69
CA MET A 52 7.87 6.72 -0.44
C MET A 52 7.26 5.33 -0.69
N HIS A 53 8.07 4.27 -0.62
CA HIS A 53 7.56 2.90 -0.78
C HIS A 53 6.66 2.48 0.38
N LYS A 54 6.95 2.92 1.61
CA LYS A 54 6.06 2.74 2.76
C LYS A 54 4.74 3.47 2.50
N SER A 55 4.77 4.77 2.17
CA SER A 55 3.56 5.56 1.90
C SER A 55 2.69 4.94 0.80
N VAL A 56 3.26 4.53 -0.32
CA VAL A 56 2.49 3.90 -1.41
C VAL A 56 1.86 2.58 -0.96
N LYS A 57 2.55 1.78 -0.15
CA LYS A 57 1.96 0.56 0.45
C LYS A 57 0.84 0.92 1.44
N CYS A 58 1.00 1.97 2.23
CA CYS A 58 -0.04 2.47 3.14
C CYS A 58 -1.29 2.84 2.33
N ASP A 59 -1.14 3.72 1.33
CA ASP A 59 -2.26 4.26 0.56
C ASP A 59 -3.01 3.14 -0.17
N ILE A 60 -2.29 2.20 -0.78
CA ILE A 60 -2.90 1.03 -1.45
C ILE A 60 -3.70 0.16 -0.47
N ILE A 61 -3.31 0.07 0.80
CA ILE A 61 -3.99 -0.78 1.80
C ILE A 61 -5.16 -0.04 2.44
N TYR A 62 -5.00 1.24 2.77
CA TYR A 62 -6.01 1.99 3.50
C TYR A 62 -7.13 2.55 2.62
N ASP A 63 -6.87 2.83 1.33
CA ASP A 63 -7.86 3.36 0.38
C ASP A 63 -8.58 2.28 -0.44
N ILE A 64 -8.55 1.01 0.01
CA ILE A 64 -9.24 -0.07 -0.70
C ILE A 64 -10.76 0.11 -0.63
N GLU A 65 -11.35 0.37 -1.78
CA GLU A 65 -12.80 0.32 -1.97
C GLU A 65 -13.25 -1.04 -2.49
N LEU A 66 -14.22 -1.64 -1.82
CA LEU A 66 -14.85 -2.89 -2.26
C LEU A 66 -16.04 -2.57 -3.16
N GLY A 67 -15.91 -2.86 -4.46
CA GLY A 67 -16.99 -2.71 -5.44
C GLY A 67 -18.05 -3.78 -5.28
N TRP A 68 -19.02 -3.56 -4.40
CA TRP A 68 -20.13 -4.48 -4.15
C TRP A 68 -21.13 -4.48 -5.31
N ARG A 69 -21.59 -5.69 -5.68
CA ARG A 69 -22.64 -5.89 -6.67
C ARG A 69 -23.73 -6.76 -6.08
N GLN A 70 -24.97 -6.38 -6.31
CA GLN A 70 -26.11 -7.23 -5.99
C GLN A 70 -26.08 -8.47 -6.88
N VAL A 71 -26.19 -9.64 -6.26
CA VAL A 71 -26.32 -10.91 -6.94
C VAL A 71 -27.69 -11.45 -6.59
N ASN A 72 -28.58 -11.53 -7.57
CA ASN A 72 -29.92 -12.05 -7.35
C ASN A 72 -29.83 -13.57 -7.22
N ASN A 73 -30.08 -14.05 -6.00
CA ASN A 73 -30.39 -15.45 -5.74
C ASN A 73 -31.88 -15.52 -5.39
N THR A 74 -32.58 -16.56 -5.86
CA THR A 74 -34.05 -16.64 -5.88
C THR A 74 -34.73 -16.47 -4.52
N ASP A 75 -34.01 -16.69 -3.41
CA ASP A 75 -34.59 -16.71 -2.06
C ASP A 75 -33.84 -15.84 -1.02
N THR A 76 -32.76 -15.16 -1.40
CA THR A 76 -31.96 -14.31 -0.48
C THR A 76 -31.29 -13.16 -1.23
N PHE A 77 -31.38 -11.95 -0.65
CA PHE A 77 -30.61 -10.83 -1.14
C PHE A 77 -29.13 -11.06 -0.84
N ALA A 78 -28.27 -10.97 -1.85
CA ALA A 78 -26.83 -11.15 -1.69
C ALA A 78 -26.06 -10.01 -2.35
N LEU A 79 -25.01 -9.56 -1.67
CA LEU A 79 -23.99 -8.66 -2.23
C LEU A 79 -22.70 -9.44 -2.39
N ALA A 80 -22.08 -9.38 -3.55
CA ALA A 80 -20.77 -9.96 -3.79
C ALA A 80 -19.77 -8.90 -4.20
N CYS A 81 -18.54 -9.03 -3.71
CA CYS A 81 -17.39 -8.26 -4.15
C CYS A 81 -16.28 -9.24 -4.52
N ARG A 82 -15.83 -9.18 -5.78
CA ARG A 82 -14.71 -9.97 -6.25
C ARG A 82 -13.48 -9.10 -6.28
N THR A 83 -12.44 -9.52 -5.57
CA THR A 83 -11.11 -8.90 -5.64
C THR A 83 -10.13 -9.86 -6.33
N PRO A 84 -8.92 -9.41 -6.67
CA PRO A 84 -7.89 -10.31 -7.21
C PRO A 84 -7.50 -11.45 -6.28
N LEU A 85 -7.68 -11.29 -4.96
CA LEU A 85 -7.24 -12.25 -3.94
C LEU A 85 -8.37 -13.15 -3.43
N VAL A 86 -9.59 -12.63 -3.34
CA VAL A 86 -10.69 -13.29 -2.64
C VAL A 86 -12.04 -12.78 -3.14
N THR A 87 -13.05 -13.63 -3.08
CA THR A 87 -14.43 -13.20 -3.30
C THR A 87 -15.17 -13.11 -1.98
N TYR A 88 -15.70 -11.94 -1.65
CA TYR A 88 -16.60 -11.75 -0.51
C TYR A 88 -18.05 -11.81 -0.93
N VAL A 89 -18.88 -12.38 -0.07
CA VAL A 89 -20.32 -12.47 -0.26
C VAL A 89 -21.01 -12.15 1.05
N ILE A 90 -21.90 -11.17 1.06
CA ILE A 90 -22.79 -10.88 2.17
C ILE A 90 -24.16 -11.42 1.81
N LEU A 91 -24.62 -12.43 2.54
CA LEU A 91 -25.98 -12.94 2.45
C LEU A 91 -26.85 -12.22 3.47
N ILE A 92 -27.94 -11.60 3.02
CA ILE A 92 -28.89 -10.91 3.89
C ILE A 92 -30.15 -11.75 4.00
N LYS A 93 -30.43 -12.22 5.21
CA LYS A 93 -31.63 -13.00 5.53
C LYS A 93 -32.06 -12.70 6.96
N ASP A 94 -33.36 -12.52 7.19
CA ASP A 94 -33.96 -12.32 8.52
C ASP A 94 -33.25 -11.20 9.34
N ASN A 95 -32.92 -10.08 8.69
CA ASN A 95 -32.15 -8.95 9.24
C ASN A 95 -30.74 -9.30 9.77
N VAL A 96 -30.16 -10.40 9.30
CA VAL A 96 -28.78 -10.78 9.59
C VAL A 96 -27.97 -10.80 8.28
N CYS A 97 -26.83 -10.12 8.31
CA CYS A 97 -25.81 -10.12 7.26
C CYS A 97 -24.76 -11.18 7.58
N VAL A 98 -24.69 -12.24 6.77
CA VAL A 98 -23.65 -13.27 6.90
C VAL A 98 -22.56 -13.01 5.88
N LEU A 99 -21.39 -12.57 6.35
CA LEU A 99 -20.21 -12.37 5.51
C LEU A 99 -19.49 -13.70 5.29
N LYS A 100 -19.25 -14.02 4.02
CA LYS A 100 -18.53 -15.20 3.58
C LYS A 100 -17.34 -14.85 2.71
N ARG A 101 -16.31 -15.67 2.82
CA ARG A 101 -15.17 -15.77 1.90
C ARG A 101 -15.38 -16.93 0.93
N ASP A 102 -15.16 -16.66 -0.35
CA ASP A 102 -15.18 -17.61 -1.46
C ASP A 102 -16.44 -18.50 -1.47
N TYR A 103 -17.58 -17.92 -1.09
CA TYR A 103 -18.89 -18.56 -0.93
C TYR A 103 -18.96 -19.68 0.11
N LYS A 104 -17.86 -19.98 0.81
CA LYS A 104 -17.72 -21.15 1.68
C LYS A 104 -17.55 -20.77 3.14
N GLU A 105 -16.43 -20.12 3.44
CA GLU A 105 -16.01 -19.82 4.80
C GLU A 105 -16.82 -18.66 5.37
N ILE A 106 -17.38 -18.82 6.57
CA ILE A 106 -18.09 -17.74 7.25
C ILE A 106 -17.07 -16.92 8.03
N ILE A 107 -16.91 -15.66 7.64
CA ILE A 107 -16.01 -14.72 8.33
C ILE A 107 -16.72 -14.16 9.57
N GLY A 108 -18.02 -13.89 9.45
CA GLY A 108 -18.78 -13.30 10.54
C GLY A 108 -20.27 -13.15 10.24
N LYS A 109 -21.01 -12.80 11.28
CA LYS A 109 -22.42 -12.42 11.22
C LYS A 109 -22.57 -11.04 11.82
N TYR A 110 -23.32 -10.18 11.14
CA TYR A 110 -23.50 -8.78 11.47
C TYR A 110 -24.98 -8.44 11.38
N TYR A 111 -25.43 -7.45 12.15
CA TYR A 111 -26.80 -6.96 12.07
C TYR A 111 -26.94 -5.76 11.13
N ASP A 112 -25.83 -5.08 10.84
CA ASP A 112 -25.76 -4.00 9.89
C ASP A 112 -24.96 -4.39 8.64
N LEU A 113 -25.40 -3.88 7.48
CA LEU A 113 -24.71 -4.11 6.22
C LEU A 113 -23.36 -3.38 6.18
N SER A 114 -23.30 -2.16 6.70
CA SER A 114 -22.06 -1.36 6.70
C SER A 114 -20.99 -2.04 7.57
N GLU A 115 -21.37 -2.60 8.72
CA GLU A 115 -20.47 -3.42 9.55
C GLU A 115 -19.92 -4.64 8.80
N ALA A 116 -20.77 -5.36 8.06
CA ALA A 116 -20.33 -6.50 7.26
C ALA A 116 -19.38 -6.09 6.12
N GLN A 117 -19.63 -4.96 5.47
CA GLN A 117 -18.77 -4.42 4.43
C GLN A 117 -17.42 -3.96 4.99
N GLU A 118 -17.44 -3.31 6.15
CA GLU A 118 -16.23 -2.86 6.85
C GLU A 118 -15.37 -4.06 7.31
N ALA A 119 -16.01 -5.11 7.83
CA ALA A 119 -15.32 -6.34 8.20
C ALA A 119 -14.65 -7.01 6.98
N ALA A 120 -15.33 -7.04 5.83
CA ALA A 120 -14.73 -7.55 4.60
C ALA A 120 -13.52 -6.72 4.14
N ARG A 121 -13.59 -5.39 4.30
CA ARG A 121 -12.47 -4.48 4.00
C ARG A 121 -11.28 -4.77 4.90
N LYS A 122 -11.48 -4.86 6.22
CA LYS A 122 -10.42 -5.19 7.19
C LYS A 122 -9.78 -6.56 6.91
N HIS A 123 -10.60 -7.58 6.64
CA HIS A 123 -10.10 -8.90 6.28
C HIS A 123 -9.23 -8.87 5.01
N LEU A 124 -9.61 -8.07 4.00
CA LEU A 124 -8.79 -7.91 2.79
C LEU A 124 -7.48 -7.16 3.07
N GLN A 125 -7.53 -6.12 3.89
CA GLN A 125 -6.35 -5.37 4.29
C GLN A 125 -5.34 -6.26 5.00
N GLU A 126 -5.79 -7.12 5.90
CA GLU A 126 -4.95 -8.12 6.58
C GLU A 126 -4.34 -9.09 5.58
N ALA A 127 -5.13 -9.66 4.67
CA ALA A 127 -4.62 -10.57 3.64
C ALA A 127 -3.58 -9.91 2.70
N ILE A 128 -3.76 -8.64 2.36
CA ILE A 128 -2.78 -7.89 1.55
C ILE A 128 -1.51 -7.62 2.35
N LYS A 129 -1.63 -7.23 3.63
CA LYS A 129 -0.47 -7.05 4.53
C LYS A 129 0.36 -8.33 4.60
N GLU A 130 -0.29 -9.47 4.81
CA GLU A 130 0.36 -10.79 4.82
C GLU A 130 1.04 -11.11 3.48
N THR A 131 0.33 -10.90 2.36
CA THR A 131 0.85 -11.20 1.01
C THR A 131 2.07 -10.34 0.65
N LEU A 132 2.08 -9.07 1.08
CA LEU A 132 3.19 -8.15 0.85
C LEU A 132 4.32 -8.29 1.87
N GLY A 133 4.21 -9.22 2.83
CA GLY A 133 5.19 -9.44 3.89
C GLY A 133 5.34 -8.24 4.84
N ILE A 134 4.32 -7.38 4.92
CA ILE A 134 4.31 -6.18 5.75
C ILE A 134 4.04 -6.60 7.18
N LYS A 135 4.97 -6.34 8.10
CA LYS A 135 4.78 -6.61 9.52
C LYS A 135 4.18 -5.38 10.19
N LEU A 136 3.38 -5.59 11.24
CA LEU A 136 2.78 -4.51 12.03
C LEU A 136 3.80 -3.47 12.55
N GLN A 137 5.05 -3.88 12.73
CA GLN A 137 6.17 -3.02 13.14
C GLN A 137 6.58 -1.98 12.08
N ASP A 138 6.18 -2.14 10.82
CA ASP A 138 6.49 -1.20 9.74
C ASP A 138 5.58 0.05 9.74
N TYR A 139 4.60 0.11 10.66
CA TYR A 139 3.51 1.11 10.69
C TYR A 139 3.32 1.78 12.05
N GLU A 140 4.23 1.63 13.01
CA GLU A 140 4.22 2.47 14.21
C GLU A 140 4.55 3.91 13.80
N ARG A 141 3.47 4.66 13.58
CA ARG A 141 3.48 6.09 13.31
C ARG A 141 3.68 6.75 14.68
N ASP A 142 4.92 7.17 14.95
CA ASP A 142 5.23 8.13 16.03
C ASP A 142 4.49 9.47 15.78
#